data_AF-A0A7W1T8W5-F1
#
_entry.id   AF-A0A7W1T8W5-F1
#
_cell.length_a   1.000
_cell.length_b   1.000
_cell.length_c   1.000
_cell.angle_alpha   90.00
_cell.angle_beta   90.00
_cell.angle_gamma   90.00
#
_symmetry.space_group_name_H-M   'P 1'
#
loop_
_entity.id
_entity.type
_entity.pdbx_description
1 polymer ?
#
loop_
_entity_poly.entity_id
_entity_poly.type
_entity_poly.pdbx_seq_one_letter_code
_entity_poly.pdbx_strand_id
1 'polypeptide(L)'
;MKKIILVICSLFVVGVLASCQQNEEPKKTEMKPTQHTFSKNNTATVASLKIEMLGIKDAEKSIPKHEKLEDKKLVKVDMRMSNMTEYKIPMAASLFKVLDSNGKYQPNYPMLDELGQTIAGNKEIRGVVYFAIPKNSVIEKIVYEDPKRDALHEWTVEK
;
A
#
# COMPACT_ATOMS: atom_id res chain seq x y z
N MET A 1 -43.42 35.96 52.00
CA MET A 1 -43.04 37.17 51.25
C MET A 1 -43.43 37.00 49.79
N LYS A 2 -43.80 38.12 49.16
CA LYS A 2 -44.38 38.37 47.80
C LYS A 2 -43.80 37.45 46.70
N LYS A 3 -44.61 36.72 45.92
CA LYS A 3 -45.44 37.11 44.73
C LYS A 3 -44.61 37.58 43.50
N ILE A 4 -45.06 37.16 42.30
CA ILE A 4 -45.04 37.89 40.99
C ILE A 4 -43.68 37.77 40.21
N ILE A 5 -43.55 37.53 38.89
CA ILE A 5 -44.38 37.50 37.65
C ILE A 5 -43.53 36.84 36.52
N LEU A 6 -44.06 35.94 35.69
CA LEU A 6 -44.51 36.13 34.28
C LEU A 6 -43.44 36.74 33.33
N VAL A 7 -42.89 35.99 32.37
CA VAL A 7 -43.30 35.91 30.94
C VAL A 7 -43.37 37.28 30.25
N ILE A 8 -42.73 37.43 29.07
CA ILE A 8 -43.34 37.93 27.80
C ILE A 8 -42.30 38.42 26.77
N CYS A 9 -42.39 37.80 25.58
CA CYS A 9 -42.26 38.32 24.22
C CYS A 9 -40.90 38.87 23.72
N SER A 10 -40.23 38.18 22.78
CA SER A 10 -40.52 38.04 21.34
C SER A 10 -39.92 39.16 20.49
N LEU A 11 -39.00 38.80 19.61
CA LEU A 11 -38.92 39.42 18.29
C LEU A 11 -38.56 38.34 17.26
N PHE A 12 -39.62 37.92 16.57
CA PHE A 12 -39.57 37.30 15.26
C PHE A 12 -38.98 38.31 14.26
N VAL A 13 -38.01 37.88 13.46
CA VAL A 13 -37.89 38.36 12.08
C VAL A 13 -37.83 37.13 11.19
N VAL A 14 -38.92 36.92 10.46
CA VAL A 14 -39.03 35.98 9.35
C VAL A 14 -38.20 36.54 8.19
N GLY A 15 -37.21 35.79 7.74
CA GLY A 15 -36.54 35.99 6.47
C GLY A 15 -36.63 34.72 5.64
N VAL A 16 -37.67 34.62 4.82
CA VAL A 16 -37.83 33.57 3.81
C VAL A 16 -36.77 33.78 2.74
N LEU A 17 -35.80 32.86 2.64
CA LEU A 17 -35.10 32.61 1.39
C LEU A 17 -35.56 31.25 0.89
N ALA A 18 -36.58 31.29 0.04
CA ALA A 18 -36.78 30.25 -0.95
C ALA A 18 -35.63 30.35 -1.96
N SER A 19 -34.83 29.30 -2.06
CA SER A 19 -34.13 28.98 -3.30
C SER A 19 -34.04 27.48 -3.45
N CYS A 20 -34.26 27.06 -4.67
CA CYS A 20 -34.57 25.73 -5.14
C CYS A 20 -33.45 24.71 -4.91
N GLN A 21 -33.89 23.45 -4.87
CA GLN A 21 -33.27 22.30 -5.54
C GLN A 21 -31.75 22.20 -5.47
N GLN A 22 -31.29 21.25 -4.66
CA GLN A 22 -30.55 20.12 -5.22
C GLN A 22 -30.49 19.01 -4.18
N ASN A 23 -31.29 17.97 -4.41
CA ASN A 23 -30.95 16.62 -3.93
C ASN A 23 -29.67 16.24 -4.68
N GLU A 24 -28.51 16.60 -4.15
CA GLU A 24 -27.28 15.92 -4.49
C GLU A 24 -27.25 14.65 -3.65
N GLU A 25 -27.47 13.52 -4.31
CA GLU A 25 -27.01 12.23 -3.81
C GLU A 25 -25.56 12.38 -3.33
N PRO A 26 -25.16 11.76 -2.20
CA PRO A 26 -23.78 11.76 -1.79
C PRO A 26 -22.97 11.07 -2.89
N LYS A 27 -22.24 11.87 -3.67
CA LYS A 27 -21.24 11.37 -4.62
C LYS A 27 -20.34 10.42 -3.84
N LYS A 28 -20.46 9.13 -4.14
CA LYS A 28 -19.42 8.15 -3.86
C LYS A 28 -18.13 8.76 -4.38
N THR A 29 -17.31 9.25 -3.46
CA THR A 29 -15.95 9.64 -3.78
C THR A 29 -15.25 8.33 -4.05
N GLU A 30 -15.20 7.95 -5.32
CA GLU A 30 -14.33 6.89 -5.79
C GLU A 30 -12.91 7.33 -5.42
N MET A 31 -12.39 6.78 -4.32
CA MET A 31 -10.99 6.93 -3.94
C MET A 31 -10.18 6.42 -5.12
N LYS A 32 -9.70 7.34 -5.97
CA LYS A 32 -8.61 7.05 -6.88
C LYS A 32 -7.49 6.48 -6.02
N PRO A 33 -6.98 5.27 -6.30
CA PRO A 33 -5.85 4.74 -5.55
C PRO A 33 -4.72 5.74 -5.73
N THR A 34 -4.33 6.40 -4.64
CA THR A 34 -3.13 7.22 -4.62
C THR A 34 -1.99 6.29 -4.99
N GLN A 35 -1.38 6.55 -6.14
CA GLN A 35 -0.34 5.68 -6.67
C GLN A 35 0.87 5.85 -5.78
N HIS A 36 1.10 4.89 -4.89
CA HIS A 36 2.18 4.92 -3.93
C HIS A 36 3.54 4.95 -4.62
N THR A 37 4.30 6.00 -4.35
CA THR A 37 5.66 6.16 -4.87
C THR A 37 6.67 5.93 -3.76
N PHE A 38 7.79 5.32 -4.12
CA PHE A 38 8.94 5.25 -3.21
C PHE A 38 9.60 6.63 -3.13
N SER A 39 10.17 6.93 -1.96
CA SER A 39 11.02 8.11 -1.80
C SER A 39 12.17 8.13 -2.81
N LYS A 40 12.86 9.26 -2.96
CA LYS A 40 14.11 9.37 -3.75
C LYS A 40 15.19 8.34 -3.37
N ASN A 41 15.05 7.64 -2.23
CA ASN A 41 15.96 6.59 -1.78
C ASN A 41 15.34 5.18 -1.94
N ASN A 42 14.83 4.87 -3.13
CA ASN A 42 14.23 3.58 -3.48
C ASN A 42 15.26 2.45 -3.71
N THR A 43 16.56 2.75 -3.61
CA THR A 43 17.67 1.83 -3.85
C THR A 43 18.47 1.60 -2.58
N ALA A 44 18.76 0.36 -2.24
CA ALA A 44 19.60 0.00 -1.11
C ALA A 44 20.61 -1.09 -1.48
N THR A 45 21.75 -1.10 -0.79
CA THR A 45 22.68 -2.23 -0.83
C THR A 45 22.55 -3.01 0.47
N VAL A 46 22.20 -4.29 0.38
CA VAL A 46 21.96 -5.17 1.52
C VAL A 46 22.49 -6.57 1.20
N ALA A 47 23.37 -7.10 2.06
CA ALA A 47 24.00 -8.41 1.88
C ALA A 47 24.53 -8.67 0.45
N SER A 48 25.31 -7.72 -0.06
CA SER A 48 25.90 -7.74 -1.41
C SER A 48 24.91 -7.79 -2.58
N LEU A 49 23.63 -7.48 -2.32
CA LEU A 49 22.63 -7.17 -3.33
C LEU A 49 22.40 -5.68 -3.39
N LYS A 50 22.36 -5.11 -4.59
CA LYS A 50 21.75 -3.81 -4.83
C LYS A 50 20.29 -4.04 -5.22
N ILE A 51 19.35 -3.59 -4.40
CA ILE A 51 17.91 -3.73 -4.61
C ILE A 51 17.32 -2.34 -4.86
N GLU A 52 16.63 -2.17 -5.98
CA GLU A 52 15.91 -0.96 -6.36
C GLU A 52 14.41 -1.28 -6.48
N MET A 53 13.60 -0.54 -5.73
CA MET A 53 12.15 -0.59 -5.80
C MET A 53 11.65 0.29 -6.95
N LEU A 54 11.06 -0.31 -7.99
CA LEU A 54 10.66 0.40 -9.21
C LEU A 54 9.26 0.99 -9.12
N GLY A 55 8.35 0.35 -8.38
CA GLY A 55 7.00 0.87 -8.19
C GLY A 55 6.03 -0.12 -7.57
N ILE A 56 4.97 0.42 -6.99
CA ILE A 56 3.83 -0.34 -6.46
C ILE A 56 2.66 -0.16 -7.41
N LYS A 57 2.02 -1.27 -7.81
CA LYS A 57 0.92 -1.27 -8.78
C LYS A 57 -0.23 -2.12 -8.28
N ASP A 58 -1.43 -1.74 -8.67
CA ASP A 58 -2.60 -2.60 -8.57
C ASP A 58 -2.41 -3.85 -9.44
N ALA A 59 -2.80 -5.02 -8.90
CA ALA A 59 -2.68 -6.30 -9.55
C ALA A 59 -3.97 -7.12 -9.49
N GLU A 60 -5.13 -6.48 -9.29
CA GLU A 60 -6.43 -7.17 -9.21
C GLU A 60 -6.70 -8.04 -10.45
N LYS A 61 -6.28 -7.58 -11.63
CA LYS A 61 -6.44 -8.31 -12.89
C LYS A 61 -5.53 -9.54 -13.02
N SER A 62 -4.54 -9.68 -12.14
CA SER A 62 -3.63 -10.84 -12.11
C SER A 62 -4.15 -11.97 -11.23
N ILE A 63 -5.20 -11.76 -10.43
CA ILE A 63 -5.76 -12.81 -9.56
C ILE A 63 -6.27 -13.98 -10.41
N PRO A 64 -5.84 -15.23 -10.15
CA PRO A 64 -6.35 -16.39 -10.86
C PRO A 64 -7.87 -16.49 -10.76
N LYS A 65 -8.55 -16.85 -11.86
CA LYS A 65 -10.03 -16.85 -11.93
C LYS A 65 -10.74 -17.69 -10.86
N HIS A 66 -10.05 -18.71 -10.32
CA HIS A 66 -10.59 -19.61 -9.30
C HIS A 66 -10.35 -19.13 -7.87
N GLU A 67 -9.64 -18.01 -7.71
CA GLU A 67 -9.22 -17.48 -6.43
C GLU A 67 -9.98 -16.18 -6.11
N LYS A 68 -10.31 -16.00 -4.83
CA LYS A 68 -10.97 -14.79 -4.33
C LYS A 68 -10.22 -14.31 -3.10
N LEU A 69 -9.74 -13.07 -3.14
CA LEU A 69 -9.01 -12.43 -2.04
C LEU A 69 -9.94 -11.76 -1.00
N GLU A 70 -11.25 -11.97 -1.09
CA GLU A 70 -12.26 -11.40 -0.19
C GLU A 70 -12.07 -9.88 0.06
N ASP A 71 -11.97 -9.46 1.32
CA ASP A 71 -11.77 -8.07 1.76
C ASP A 71 -10.34 -7.54 1.53
N LYS A 72 -9.52 -8.28 0.79
CA LYS A 72 -8.18 -7.87 0.37
C LYS A 72 -8.15 -7.49 -1.11
N LYS A 73 -7.11 -6.74 -1.46
CA LYS A 73 -6.70 -6.42 -2.81
C LYS A 73 -5.28 -6.94 -3.06
N LEU A 74 -4.99 -7.33 -4.29
CA LEU A 74 -3.66 -7.72 -4.75
C LEU A 74 -2.90 -6.50 -5.23
N VAL A 75 -1.74 -6.28 -4.64
CA VAL A 75 -0.77 -5.29 -5.10
C VAL A 75 0.51 -5.99 -5.50
N LYS A 76 1.20 -5.43 -6.49
CA LYS A 76 2.50 -5.92 -6.95
C LYS A 76 3.57 -4.86 -6.80
N VAL A 77 4.76 -5.30 -6.45
CA VAL A 77 5.96 -4.47 -6.31
C VAL A 77 6.95 -4.92 -7.36
N ASP A 78 7.19 -4.05 -8.33
CA ASP A 78 8.23 -4.27 -9.35
C ASP A 78 9.58 -3.84 -8.75
N MET A 79 10.60 -4.68 -8.92
CA MET A 79 11.95 -4.40 -8.41
C MET A 79 13.03 -4.83 -9.40
N ARG A 80 14.19 -4.21 -9.22
CA ARG A 80 15.43 -4.56 -9.91
C ARG A 80 16.47 -4.95 -8.86
N MET A 81 17.21 -6.01 -9.13
CA MET A 81 18.21 -6.51 -8.20
C MET A 81 19.49 -6.85 -8.93
N SER A 82 20.61 -6.34 -8.45
CA SER A 82 21.95 -6.64 -8.96
C SER A 82 22.73 -7.41 -7.91
N ASN A 83 23.30 -8.54 -8.29
CA ASN A 83 24.24 -9.29 -7.47
C ASN A 83 25.63 -8.69 -7.62
N MET A 84 26.19 -8.18 -6.53
CA MET A 84 27.50 -7.52 -6.51
C MET A 84 28.66 -8.50 -6.22
N THR A 85 28.38 -9.80 -6.23
CA THR A 85 29.35 -10.87 -5.98
C THR A 85 29.61 -11.67 -7.25
N GLU A 86 30.63 -12.52 -7.23
CA GLU A 86 30.93 -13.44 -8.34
C GLU A 86 30.11 -14.74 -8.29
N TYR A 87 29.56 -15.10 -7.14
CA TYR A 87 28.80 -16.32 -6.95
C TYR A 87 27.30 -16.11 -7.17
N LYS A 88 26.55 -17.21 -7.25
CA LYS A 88 25.10 -17.20 -7.47
C LYS A 88 24.35 -16.93 -6.17
N ILE A 89 23.36 -16.03 -6.20
CA ILE A 89 22.49 -15.74 -5.06
C ILE A 89 21.05 -16.15 -5.40
N PRO A 90 20.45 -17.13 -4.71
CA PRO A 90 19.04 -17.46 -4.88
C PRO A 90 18.17 -16.35 -4.27
N MET A 91 17.13 -15.93 -4.99
CA MET A 91 16.16 -14.95 -4.52
C MET A 91 14.75 -15.52 -4.52
N ALA A 92 14.02 -15.25 -3.45
CA ALA A 92 12.64 -15.65 -3.28
C ALA A 92 11.79 -14.45 -2.85
N ALA A 93 10.58 -14.37 -3.38
CA ALA A 93 9.57 -13.39 -3.01
C ALA A 93 9.23 -13.45 -1.51
N SER A 94 9.34 -14.64 -0.89
CA SER A 94 9.11 -14.86 0.54
C SER A 94 10.09 -14.16 1.48
N LEU A 95 11.18 -13.59 0.96
CA LEU A 95 12.09 -12.73 1.72
C LEU A 95 11.53 -11.32 1.91
N PHE A 96 10.34 -11.03 1.35
CA PHE A 96 9.71 -9.73 1.43
C PHE A 96 8.36 -9.79 2.16
N LYS A 97 8.09 -8.76 2.92
CA LYS A 97 6.79 -8.49 3.57
C LYS A 97 6.50 -7.00 3.52
N VAL A 98 5.25 -6.61 3.68
CA VAL A 98 4.84 -5.19 3.71
C VAL A 98 4.17 -4.84 5.03
N LEU A 99 4.42 -3.62 5.53
CA LEU A 99 3.61 -3.03 6.59
C LEU A 99 2.46 -2.28 5.92
N ASP A 100 1.23 -2.67 6.22
CA ASP A 100 0.04 -1.95 5.76
C ASP A 100 -0.30 -0.77 6.69
N SER A 101 -1.16 0.14 6.21
CA SER A 101 -1.63 1.29 6.98
C SER A 101 -2.51 0.97 8.19
N ASN A 102 -2.84 -0.31 8.41
CA ASN A 102 -3.47 -0.77 9.64
C ASN A 102 -2.41 -1.22 10.67
N GLY A 103 -1.12 -1.04 10.37
CA GLY A 103 0.00 -1.42 11.23
C GLY A 103 0.28 -2.92 11.24
N LYS A 104 -0.19 -3.68 10.24
CA LYS A 104 0.03 -5.14 10.17
C LYS A 104 1.03 -5.50 9.08
N TYR A 105 1.92 -6.44 9.41
CA TYR A 105 2.78 -7.06 8.42
C TYR A 105 2.00 -8.10 7.59
N GLN A 106 2.06 -7.96 6.28
CA GLN A 106 1.50 -8.91 5.32
C GLN A 106 2.67 -9.62 4.62
N PRO A 107 2.75 -10.96 4.67
CA PRO A 107 3.76 -11.71 3.92
C PRO A 107 3.51 -11.62 2.41
N ASN A 108 4.47 -12.05 1.60
CA ASN A 108 4.24 -12.18 0.16
C ASN A 108 3.05 -13.09 -0.12
N TYR A 109 2.34 -12.78 -1.20
CA TYR A 109 1.28 -13.57 -1.75
C TYR A 109 1.83 -14.38 -2.94
N PRO A 110 1.85 -15.72 -2.89
CA PRO A 110 2.47 -16.53 -3.94
C PRO A 110 1.77 -16.38 -5.30
N MET A 111 2.56 -16.13 -6.35
CA MET A 111 2.08 -16.01 -7.73
C MET A 111 3.05 -16.70 -8.69
N LEU A 112 2.55 -17.22 -9.82
CA LEU A 112 3.36 -18.00 -10.77
C LEU A 112 4.52 -17.20 -11.39
N ASP A 113 4.35 -15.90 -11.57
CA ASP A 113 5.34 -15.00 -12.17
C ASP A 113 6.14 -14.20 -11.12
N GLU A 114 6.05 -14.58 -9.85
CA GLU A 114 6.78 -13.90 -8.78
C GLU A 114 8.28 -14.19 -8.81
N LEU A 115 9.03 -13.40 -8.05
CA LEU A 115 10.46 -13.57 -7.85
C LEU A 115 10.78 -14.95 -7.25
N GLY A 116 11.45 -15.80 -8.03
CA GLY A 116 11.98 -17.10 -7.57
C GLY A 116 13.30 -17.49 -8.23
N GLN A 117 14.00 -16.51 -8.80
CA GLN A 117 15.16 -16.74 -9.67
C GLN A 117 16.48 -16.73 -8.89
N THR A 118 17.49 -17.42 -9.43
CA THR A 118 18.88 -17.25 -8.97
C THR A 118 19.57 -16.15 -9.77
N ILE A 119 20.12 -15.15 -9.09
CA ILE A 119 20.91 -14.08 -9.72
C ILE A 119 22.35 -14.57 -9.86
N ALA A 120 22.81 -14.76 -11.10
CA ALA A 120 24.21 -15.05 -11.36
C ALA A 120 25.12 -13.90 -10.89
N GLY A 121 26.39 -14.20 -10.62
CA GLY A 121 27.36 -13.22 -10.17
C GLY A 121 27.50 -12.05 -11.14
N ASN A 122 27.59 -10.83 -10.61
CA ASN A 122 27.69 -9.58 -11.37
C ASN A 122 26.56 -9.38 -12.39
N LYS A 123 25.41 -10.03 -12.20
CA LYS A 123 24.22 -9.88 -13.05
C LYS A 123 23.10 -9.14 -12.34
N GLU A 124 22.20 -8.62 -13.16
CA GLU A 124 20.97 -7.97 -12.76
C GLU A 124 19.76 -8.77 -13.23
N ILE A 125 18.72 -8.81 -12.42
CA ILE A 125 17.39 -9.30 -12.80
C ILE A 125 16.32 -8.28 -12.46
N ARG A 126 15.15 -8.45 -13.09
CA ARG A 126 13.91 -7.85 -12.64
C ARG A 126 13.05 -8.91 -11.97
N GLY A 127 12.41 -8.52 -10.87
CA GLY A 127 11.52 -9.37 -10.11
C GLY A 127 10.22 -8.64 -9.79
N VAL A 128 9.20 -9.43 -9.48
CA VAL A 128 7.92 -8.94 -8.97
C VAL A 128 7.62 -9.68 -7.69
N VAL A 129 7.14 -8.96 -6.67
CA VAL A 129 6.59 -9.57 -5.46
C VAL A 129 5.16 -9.09 -5.28
N TYR A 130 4.27 -10.02 -4.95
CA TYR A 130 2.85 -9.74 -4.77
C TYR A 130 2.50 -9.73 -3.28
N PHE A 131 1.50 -8.93 -2.90
CA PHE A 131 0.97 -8.87 -1.55
C PHE A 131 -0.55 -8.75 -1.58
N ALA A 132 -1.24 -9.54 -0.75
CA ALA A 132 -2.68 -9.40 -0.53
C ALA A 132 -2.91 -8.55 0.74
N ILE A 133 -3.33 -7.29 0.57
CA ILE A 133 -3.53 -6.33 1.66
C ILE A 133 -5.01 -5.95 1.76
N PRO A 134 -5.55 -5.53 2.92
CA PRO A 134 -6.95 -5.07 3.02
C PRO A 134 -7.31 -4.01 1.96
N LYS A 135 -8.50 -4.05 1.37
CA LYS A 135 -8.91 -3.16 0.26
C LYS A 135 -8.72 -1.67 0.57
N ASN A 136 -9.04 -1.28 1.80
CA ASN A 136 -8.96 0.10 2.27
C ASN A 136 -7.58 0.46 2.87
N SER A 137 -6.61 -0.45 2.82
CA SER A 137 -5.25 -0.20 3.30
C SER A 137 -4.31 0.19 2.17
N VAL A 138 -3.20 0.79 2.56
CA VAL A 138 -2.07 1.12 1.68
C VAL A 138 -0.79 0.52 2.22
N ILE A 139 0.22 0.35 1.37
CA ILE A 139 1.56 -0.06 1.83
C ILE A 139 2.26 1.17 2.41
N GLU A 140 2.72 1.08 3.65
CA GLU A 140 3.53 2.12 4.30
C GLU A 140 5.03 1.77 4.30
N LYS A 141 5.35 0.48 4.38
CA LYS A 141 6.73 -0.01 4.25
C LYS A 141 6.82 -1.31 3.47
N ILE A 142 7.94 -1.48 2.79
CA ILE A 142 8.39 -2.77 2.28
C ILE A 142 9.59 -3.21 3.09
N VAL A 143 9.60 -4.46 3.53
CA VAL A 143 10.69 -5.04 4.33
C VAL A 143 11.27 -6.21 3.57
N TYR A 144 12.59 -6.20 3.41
CA TYR A 144 13.39 -7.33 2.97
C TYR A 144 14.09 -7.94 4.18
N GLU A 145 13.94 -9.25 4.37
CA GLU A 145 14.53 -10.00 5.47
C GLU A 145 15.07 -11.34 4.94
N ASP A 146 16.38 -11.54 5.04
CA ASP A 146 17.04 -12.80 4.72
C ASP A 146 17.84 -13.30 5.93
N PRO A 147 17.27 -14.20 6.73
CA PRO A 147 17.93 -14.77 7.90
C PRO A 147 19.20 -15.55 7.58
N LYS A 148 19.32 -16.14 6.38
CA LYS A 148 20.51 -16.92 6.00
C LYS A 148 21.72 -16.05 5.76
N ARG A 149 21.49 -14.77 5.42
CA ARG A 149 22.53 -13.77 5.17
C ARG A 149 22.59 -12.69 6.24
N ASP A 150 21.84 -12.86 7.34
CA ASP A 150 21.70 -11.88 8.42
C ASP A 150 21.40 -10.47 7.89
N ALA A 151 20.40 -10.39 7.01
CA ALA A 151 20.13 -9.20 6.21
C ALA A 151 18.72 -8.66 6.46
N LEU A 152 18.61 -7.38 6.79
CA LEU A 152 17.34 -6.67 6.98
C LEU A 152 17.41 -5.29 6.35
N HIS A 153 16.39 -4.90 5.60
CA HIS A 153 16.24 -3.54 5.13
C HIS A 153 14.76 -3.15 5.00
N GLU A 154 14.44 -1.88 5.28
CA GLU A 154 13.09 -1.34 5.15
C GLU A 154 13.08 -0.12 4.22
N TRP A 155 12.16 -0.13 3.25
CA TRP A 155 11.85 1.03 2.42
C TRP A 155 10.52 1.62 2.86
N THR A 156 10.53 2.90 3.25
CA THR A 156 9.31 3.67 3.49
C THR A 156 8.68 4.07 2.16
N VAL A 157 7.36 3.96 2.09
CA VAL A 157 6.54 4.34 0.94
C VAL A 157 5.90 5.70 1.22
N GLU A 158 6.06 6.64 0.29
CA GLU A 158 5.46 7.98 0.42
C GLU A 158 3.99 7.95 -0.04
N LYS A 159 3.19 8.86 0.53
CA LYS A 159 1.76 9.02 0.26
C LYS A 159 1.52 9.97 -0.90
#